data_AF-A0A397C6W6-F1
#
_entry.id   AF-A0A397C6W6-F1
#
_cell.length_a   1.000
_cell.length_b   1.000
_cell.length_c   1.000
_cell.angle_alpha   90.00
_cell.angle_beta   90.00
_cell.angle_gamma   90.00
#
_symmetry.space_group_name_H-M   'P 1'
#
loop_
_entity.id
_entity.type
_entity.pdbx_description
1 polymer ?
#
loop_
_entity_poly.entity_id
_entity_poly.type
_entity_poly.pdbx_seq_one_letter_code
_entity_poly.pdbx_strand_id
1 'polypeptide(L)'
;DDNFRSIVSAVKWGRNVYDSIAKFLQFQLTVNVVAITTAVVGAIVLNESPLTAIQLLWVNLIMDTFASLALATEPPTDALLNRKPYPRTKALLSKKMLKHILGQSVFQLVLILLLVFRGEKFFGIDSGRRENQVLASGERNPPSQHYTIVFNTFVFLQLFNELNARKIHDEVNIFTNLWGNTLFLSISVFQVGAQALICQLGGRAFGCTMLTTEQFFICIGLGSLSLPVGLVLRLVAYKPFNSAFKGKANENHETSTRGKELWMRGLRRLRAQVRVIKAFQRGMGQEIRRPLEQQASPS
;
A
#
# COMPACT_ATOMS: atom_id res chain seq x y z
N ASP A 1 13.93 -16.27 -34.81
CA ASP A 1 13.14 -15.43 -35.74
C ASP A 1 13.56 -13.97 -35.68
N ASP A 2 14.31 -13.54 -36.70
CA ASP A 2 14.79 -12.16 -36.89
C ASP A 2 13.68 -11.22 -37.42
N ASN A 3 12.44 -11.42 -36.97
CA ASN A 3 11.28 -10.72 -37.49
C ASN A 3 11.00 -9.45 -36.68
N PHE A 4 10.88 -8.30 -37.34
CA PHE A 4 10.49 -7.03 -36.70
C PHE A 4 9.17 -7.14 -35.91
N ARG A 5 8.28 -8.06 -36.29
CA ARG A 5 7.05 -8.37 -35.55
C ARG A 5 7.31 -8.86 -34.12
N SER A 6 8.39 -9.63 -33.90
CA SER A 6 8.79 -10.10 -32.57
C SER A 6 9.25 -8.94 -31.68
N ILE A 7 9.96 -7.97 -32.26
CA ILE A 7 10.38 -6.75 -31.54
C ILE A 7 9.17 -5.93 -31.10
N VAL A 8 8.22 -5.69 -32.01
CA VAL A 8 6.98 -4.94 -31.68
C VAL A 8 6.18 -5.66 -30.59
N SER A 9 6.08 -7.00 -30.68
CA SER A 9 5.40 -7.82 -29.68
C SER A 9 6.09 -7.75 -28.32
N ALA A 10 7.42 -7.82 -28.27
CA ALA A 10 8.20 -7.68 -27.04
C ALA A 10 8.00 -6.30 -26.40
N VAL A 11 7.98 -5.21 -27.20
CA VAL A 11 7.69 -3.86 -26.71
C VAL A 11 6.27 -3.76 -26.16
N LYS A 12 5.28 -4.35 -26.85
CA LYS A 12 3.88 -4.38 -26.40
C LYS A 12 3.76 -5.08 -25.03
N TRP A 13 4.40 -6.23 -24.86
CA TRP A 13 4.45 -6.96 -23.59
C TRP A 13 5.18 -6.19 -22.49
N GLY A 14 6.33 -5.57 -22.78
CA GLY A 14 7.05 -4.76 -21.81
C GLY A 14 6.23 -3.58 -21.27
N ARG A 15 5.45 -2.92 -22.12
CA ARG A 15 4.52 -1.85 -21.71
C ARG A 15 3.39 -2.39 -20.84
N ASN A 16 2.87 -3.57 -21.16
CA ASN A 16 1.83 -4.22 -20.37
C ASN A 16 2.33 -4.59 -18.97
N VAL A 17 3.54 -5.14 -18.85
CA VAL A 17 4.17 -5.45 -17.56
C VAL A 17 4.30 -4.20 -16.69
N TYR A 18 4.75 -3.08 -17.26
CA TYR A 18 4.83 -1.82 -16.53
C TYR A 18 3.46 -1.34 -16.02
N ASP A 19 2.43 -1.37 -16.87
CA ASP A 19 1.08 -0.98 -16.47
C ASP A 19 0.51 -1.94 -15.40
N SER A 20 0.78 -3.24 -15.49
CA SER A 20 0.38 -4.22 -14.48
C SER A 20 1.04 -3.99 -13.13
N ILE A 21 2.34 -3.69 -13.10
CA ILE A 21 3.06 -3.30 -11.87
C ILE A 21 2.44 -2.04 -11.27
N ALA A 22 2.12 -1.04 -12.10
CA ALA A 22 1.49 0.20 -11.62
C ALA A 22 0.08 -0.04 -11.04
N LYS A 23 -0.74 -0.91 -11.66
CA LYS A 23 -2.06 -1.31 -11.12
C LYS A 23 -1.92 -1.99 -9.76
N PHE A 24 -1.00 -2.95 -9.68
CA PHE A 24 -0.71 -3.67 -8.43
C PHE A 24 -0.23 -2.74 -7.32
N LEU A 25 0.72 -1.84 -7.61
CA LEU A 25 1.18 -0.85 -6.64
C LEU A 25 0.06 0.10 -6.19
N GLN A 26 -0.87 0.48 -7.07
CA GLN A 26 -1.99 1.36 -6.71
C GLN A 26 -2.87 0.67 -5.68
N PHE A 27 -3.20 -0.58 -5.95
CA PHE A 27 -3.99 -1.43 -5.09
C PHE A 27 -3.30 -1.64 -3.73
N GLN A 28 -2.07 -2.17 -3.74
CA GLN A 28 -1.34 -2.54 -2.52
C GLN A 28 -1.07 -1.34 -1.61
N LEU A 29 -0.69 -0.18 -2.18
CA LEU A 29 -0.48 1.03 -1.38
C LEU A 29 -1.79 1.53 -0.75
N THR A 30 -2.92 1.45 -1.48
CA THR A 30 -4.22 1.85 -0.92
C THR A 30 -4.55 1.00 0.29
N VAL A 31 -4.37 -0.32 0.20
CA VAL A 31 -4.74 -1.18 1.31
C VAL A 31 -3.79 -1.04 2.49
N ASN A 32 -2.48 -0.96 2.24
CA ASN A 32 -1.49 -0.79 3.30
C ASN A 32 -1.76 0.49 4.11
N VAL A 33 -2.12 1.59 3.44
CA VAL A 33 -2.50 2.83 4.12
C VAL A 33 -3.72 2.60 5.02
N VAL A 34 -4.78 1.97 4.51
CA VAL A 34 -6.00 1.73 5.29
C VAL A 34 -5.75 0.77 6.46
N ALA A 35 -5.04 -0.32 6.23
CA ALA A 35 -4.72 -1.33 7.24
C ALA A 35 -3.89 -0.76 8.38
N ILE A 36 -2.78 -0.07 8.05
CA ILE A 36 -1.89 0.52 9.05
C ILE A 36 -2.61 1.62 9.82
N THR A 37 -3.30 2.54 9.14
CA THR A 37 -4.02 3.62 9.82
C THR A 37 -5.14 3.10 10.70
N THR A 38 -5.90 2.08 10.26
CA THR A 38 -6.93 1.44 11.09
C THR A 38 -6.35 0.77 12.32
N ALA A 39 -5.23 0.03 12.17
CA ALA A 39 -4.56 -0.61 13.29
C ALA A 39 -4.04 0.41 14.31
N VAL A 40 -3.44 1.50 13.84
CA VAL A 40 -2.94 2.58 14.71
C VAL A 40 -4.08 3.29 15.44
N VAL A 41 -5.15 3.67 14.74
CA VAL A 41 -6.29 4.34 15.36
C VAL A 41 -7.00 3.40 16.35
N GLY A 42 -7.16 2.13 16.00
CA GLY A 42 -7.70 1.11 16.89
C GLY A 42 -6.86 0.96 18.16
N ALA A 43 -5.55 0.82 18.02
CA ALA A 43 -4.64 0.68 19.16
C ALA A 43 -4.66 1.91 20.08
N ILE A 44 -4.73 3.12 19.53
CA ILE A 44 -4.75 4.36 20.33
C ILE A 44 -6.09 4.57 21.03
N VAL A 45 -7.21 4.33 20.36
CA VAL A 45 -8.54 4.67 20.89
C VAL A 45 -9.18 3.52 21.66
N LEU A 46 -9.02 2.28 21.20
CA LEU A 46 -9.64 1.08 21.78
C LEU A 46 -8.69 0.26 22.65
N ASN A 47 -7.38 0.58 22.67
CA ASN A 47 -6.33 -0.24 23.30
C ASN A 47 -6.28 -1.69 22.79
N GLU A 48 -6.81 -1.93 21.58
CA GLU A 48 -6.79 -3.20 20.86
C GLU A 48 -6.90 -2.97 19.36
N SER A 49 -6.41 -3.94 18.57
CA SER A 49 -6.59 -3.89 17.11
C SER A 49 -7.96 -4.48 16.73
N PRO A 50 -8.76 -3.78 15.91
CA PRO A 50 -10.07 -4.29 15.45
C PRO A 50 -9.94 -5.51 14.53
N LEU A 51 -8.75 -5.76 13.98
CA LEU A 51 -8.42 -6.93 13.17
C LEU A 51 -7.38 -7.78 13.90
N THR A 52 -7.61 -9.09 13.96
CA THR A 52 -6.67 -10.03 14.57
C THR A 52 -5.44 -10.25 13.67
N ALA A 53 -4.34 -10.75 14.26
CA ALA A 53 -3.12 -11.04 13.50
C ALA A 53 -3.37 -12.04 12.35
N ILE A 54 -4.20 -13.06 12.58
CA ILE A 54 -4.55 -14.07 11.58
C ILE A 54 -5.41 -13.47 10.46
N GLN A 55 -6.36 -12.59 10.79
CA GLN A 55 -7.15 -11.85 9.81
C GLN A 55 -6.28 -10.96 8.94
N LEU A 56 -5.30 -10.25 9.53
CA LEU A 56 -4.35 -9.44 8.78
C LEU A 56 -3.46 -10.29 7.87
N LEU A 57 -3.02 -11.47 8.31
CA LEU A 57 -2.28 -12.42 7.48
C LEU A 57 -3.12 -12.87 6.27
N TRP A 58 -4.39 -13.19 6.50
CA TRP A 58 -5.31 -13.54 5.41
C TRP A 58 -5.49 -12.40 4.41
N VAL A 59 -5.68 -11.17 4.90
CA VAL A 59 -5.78 -10.00 4.03
C VAL A 59 -4.50 -9.83 3.22
N ASN A 60 -3.32 -9.94 3.86
CA ASN A 60 -2.04 -9.85 3.15
C ASN A 60 -1.90 -10.91 2.06
N LEU A 61 -2.35 -12.14 2.30
CA LEU A 61 -2.34 -13.20 1.29
C LEU A 61 -3.25 -12.88 0.10
N ILE A 62 -4.47 -12.40 0.35
CA ILE A 62 -5.39 -11.96 -0.71
C ILE A 62 -4.77 -10.85 -1.55
N MET A 63 -4.19 -9.85 -0.89
CA MET A 63 -3.73 -8.63 -1.55
C MET A 63 -2.42 -8.82 -2.31
N ASP A 64 -1.46 -9.52 -1.72
CA ASP A 64 -0.12 -9.58 -2.28
C ASP A 64 0.00 -10.72 -3.29
N THR A 65 -0.55 -11.89 -2.97
CA THR A 65 -0.42 -13.08 -3.82
C THR A 65 -1.51 -13.15 -4.87
N PHE A 66 -2.78 -13.09 -4.46
CA PHE A 66 -3.88 -13.29 -5.41
C PHE A 66 -4.11 -12.06 -6.29
N ALA A 67 -4.08 -10.84 -5.74
CA ALA A 67 -4.27 -9.64 -6.55
C ALA A 67 -3.08 -9.36 -7.48
N SER A 68 -1.83 -9.67 -7.08
CA SER A 68 -0.70 -9.55 -8.01
C SER A 68 -0.85 -10.49 -9.20
N LEU A 69 -1.26 -11.75 -8.96
CA LEU A 69 -1.50 -12.73 -10.02
C LEU A 69 -2.67 -12.31 -10.93
N ALA A 70 -3.76 -11.80 -10.34
CA ALA A 70 -4.93 -11.35 -11.09
C ALA A 70 -4.65 -10.11 -11.95
N LEU A 71 -3.89 -9.14 -11.43
CA LEU A 71 -3.55 -7.90 -12.13
C LEU A 71 -2.38 -8.06 -13.11
N ALA A 72 -1.46 -9.00 -12.88
CA ALA A 72 -0.31 -9.25 -13.75
C ALA A 72 -0.67 -9.96 -15.06
N THR A 73 -1.75 -10.74 -15.07
CA THR A 73 -2.14 -11.62 -16.18
C THR A 73 -3.08 -10.97 -17.19
N GLU A 74 -3.34 -9.67 -17.09
CA GLU A 74 -4.15 -8.98 -18.09
C GLU A 74 -3.46 -8.98 -19.47
N PRO A 75 -4.15 -9.40 -20.55
CA PRO A 75 -3.55 -9.48 -21.87
C PRO A 75 -3.26 -8.08 -22.45
N PRO A 76 -2.18 -7.93 -23.24
CA PRO A 76 -1.79 -6.64 -23.77
C PRO A 76 -2.76 -6.14 -24.85
N THR A 77 -3.25 -4.92 -24.73
CA THR A 77 -4.15 -4.27 -25.70
C THR A 77 -3.38 -3.45 -26.75
N ASP A 78 -3.89 -3.36 -27.98
CA ASP A 78 -3.25 -2.57 -29.06
C ASP A 78 -3.24 -1.07 -28.78
N ALA A 79 -4.18 -0.60 -27.96
CA ALA A 79 -4.20 0.77 -27.44
C ALA A 79 -2.91 1.15 -26.69
N LEU A 80 -2.14 0.17 -26.18
CA LEU A 80 -0.85 0.42 -25.56
C LEU A 80 0.15 1.00 -26.55
N LEU A 81 0.17 0.52 -27.80
CA LEU A 81 1.15 0.97 -28.80
C LEU A 81 0.89 2.40 -29.28
N ASN A 82 -0.37 2.84 -29.28
CA ASN A 82 -0.77 4.18 -29.72
C ASN A 82 -0.38 5.29 -28.72
N ARG A 83 0.09 4.95 -27.52
CA ARG A 83 0.47 5.92 -26.48
C ARG A 83 1.93 6.31 -26.60
N LYS A 84 2.26 7.56 -26.27
CA LYS A 84 3.65 8.04 -26.16
C LYS A 84 4.46 7.18 -25.17
N PRO A 85 5.76 6.95 -25.42
CA PRO A 85 6.62 6.21 -24.50
C PRO A 85 6.68 6.85 -23.11
N TYR A 86 6.86 6.03 -22.07
CA TYR A 86 7.06 6.54 -20.72
C TYR A 86 8.46 7.18 -20.61
N PRO A 87 8.57 8.44 -20.15
CA PRO A 87 9.87 9.06 -19.93
C PRO A 87 10.58 8.41 -18.74
N ARG A 88 11.90 8.18 -18.87
CA ARG A 88 12.72 7.53 -17.82
C ARG A 88 12.72 8.28 -16.48
N THR A 89 12.41 9.58 -16.49
CA THR A 89 12.36 10.46 -15.30
C THR A 89 10.99 10.50 -14.64
N LYS A 90 9.99 9.80 -15.17
CA LYS A 90 8.64 9.80 -14.61
C LYS A 90 8.61 9.00 -13.31
N ALA A 91 8.05 9.58 -12.26
CA ALA A 91 7.78 8.86 -11.02
C ALA A 91 6.88 7.63 -11.30
N LEU A 92 7.21 6.51 -10.66
CA LEU A 92 6.44 5.26 -10.75
C LEU A 92 4.98 5.48 -10.30
N LEU A 93 4.81 6.28 -9.24
CA LEU A 93 3.52 6.75 -8.78
C LEU A 93 3.14 8.05 -9.52
N SER A 94 2.15 7.96 -10.42
CA SER A 94 1.59 9.15 -11.06
C SER A 94 0.75 9.96 -10.06
N LYS A 95 0.67 11.29 -10.24
CA LYS A 95 -0.25 12.14 -9.46
C LYS A 95 -1.71 11.67 -9.58
N LYS A 96 -2.09 11.11 -10.72
CA LYS A 96 -3.43 10.51 -10.94
C LYS A 96 -3.65 9.27 -10.07
N MET A 97 -2.65 8.40 -10.01
CA MET A 97 -2.65 7.20 -9.18
C MET A 97 -2.70 7.57 -7.69
N LEU A 98 -1.93 8.59 -7.27
CA LEU A 98 -1.96 9.08 -5.89
C LEU A 98 -3.34 9.66 -5.49
N LYS A 99 -4.02 10.36 -6.40
CA LYS A 99 -5.42 10.81 -6.19
C LYS A 99 -6.33 9.62 -5.88
N HIS A 100 -6.23 8.54 -6.66
CA HIS A 100 -7.01 7.33 -6.44
C HIS A 100 -6.67 6.65 -5.12
N ILE A 101 -5.38 6.50 -4.81
CA ILE A 101 -4.91 5.93 -3.54
C ILE A 101 -5.48 6.72 -2.37
N LEU A 102 -5.25 8.03 -2.32
CA LEU A 102 -5.69 8.86 -1.19
C LEU A 102 -7.22 8.93 -1.09
N GLY A 103 -7.92 9.08 -2.22
CA GLY A 103 -9.39 9.16 -2.23
C GLY A 103 -10.04 7.87 -1.73
N GLN A 104 -9.56 6.72 -2.22
CA GLN A 104 -10.05 5.41 -1.76
C GLN A 104 -9.67 5.16 -0.31
N SER A 105 -8.42 5.43 0.10
CA SER A 105 -7.99 5.22 1.49
C SER A 105 -8.81 6.05 2.47
N VAL A 106 -9.09 7.32 2.18
CA VAL A 106 -9.92 8.17 3.06
C VAL A 106 -11.33 7.62 3.17
N PHE A 107 -11.97 7.25 2.06
CA PHE A 107 -13.31 6.67 2.07
C PHE A 107 -13.35 5.37 2.89
N GLN A 108 -12.43 4.43 2.63
CA GLN A 108 -12.37 3.15 3.34
C GLN A 108 -12.09 3.35 4.82
N LEU A 109 -11.21 4.27 5.20
CA LEU A 109 -10.93 4.59 6.59
C LEU A 109 -12.16 5.13 7.30
N VAL A 110 -12.87 6.09 6.70
CA VAL A 110 -14.11 6.64 7.31
C VAL A 110 -15.12 5.52 7.52
N LEU A 111 -15.32 4.65 6.53
CA LEU A 111 -16.28 3.56 6.61
C LEU A 111 -15.90 2.53 7.67
N ILE A 112 -14.63 2.09 7.71
CA ILE A 112 -14.14 1.12 8.68
C ILE A 112 -14.18 1.69 10.10
N LEU A 113 -13.75 2.94 10.30
CA LEU A 113 -13.82 3.58 11.61
C LEU A 113 -15.27 3.74 12.07
N LEU A 114 -16.19 4.11 11.17
CA LEU A 114 -17.61 4.16 11.47
C LEU A 114 -18.14 2.78 11.91
N LEU A 115 -17.77 1.71 11.21
CA LEU A 115 -18.13 0.36 11.62
C LEU A 115 -17.52 -0.02 12.96
N VAL A 116 -16.24 0.28 13.21
CA VAL A 116 -15.55 -0.04 14.46
C VAL A 116 -16.16 0.69 15.67
N PHE A 117 -16.57 1.95 15.53
CA PHE A 117 -17.09 2.75 16.66
C PHE A 117 -18.62 2.72 16.78
N ARG A 118 -19.34 2.57 15.66
CA ARG A 118 -20.79 2.73 15.59
C ARG A 118 -21.51 1.50 15.06
N GLY A 119 -20.78 0.48 14.56
CA GLY A 119 -21.34 -0.73 13.95
C GLY A 119 -22.32 -1.45 14.87
N GLU A 120 -22.01 -1.56 16.16
CA GLU A 120 -22.90 -2.17 17.16
C GLU A 120 -24.35 -1.63 17.11
N LYS A 121 -24.53 -0.30 16.96
CA LYS A 121 -25.87 0.31 16.94
C LYS A 121 -26.47 0.34 15.54
N PHE A 122 -25.66 0.29 14.48
CA PHE A 122 -26.17 0.17 13.12
C PHE A 122 -26.76 -1.20 12.84
N PHE A 123 -26.15 -2.25 13.40
CA PHE A 123 -26.61 -3.63 13.21
C PHE A 123 -27.45 -4.16 14.37
N GLY A 124 -27.57 -3.42 15.48
CA GLY A 124 -28.30 -3.87 16.67
C GLY A 124 -27.67 -5.10 17.33
N ILE A 125 -26.34 -5.20 17.31
CA ILE A 125 -25.57 -6.35 17.81
C ILE A 125 -24.74 -5.91 19.02
N ASP A 126 -24.45 -6.86 19.90
CA ASP A 126 -23.54 -6.66 21.01
C ASP A 126 -22.16 -6.16 20.58
N SER A 127 -21.63 -5.23 21.37
CA SER A 127 -20.35 -4.61 21.11
C SER A 127 -19.22 -5.62 21.25
N GLY A 128 -18.44 -5.79 20.18
CA GLY A 128 -17.21 -6.58 20.20
C GLY A 128 -16.06 -5.92 20.98
N ARG A 129 -16.22 -4.71 21.51
CA ARG A 129 -15.12 -3.94 22.13
C ARG A 129 -14.74 -4.51 23.50
N ARG A 130 -13.44 -4.49 23.82
CA ARG A 130 -12.85 -5.03 25.07
C ARG A 130 -13.63 -4.73 26.35
N GLU A 131 -14.07 -3.48 26.53
CA GLU A 131 -14.78 -3.04 27.74
C GLU A 131 -16.08 -3.85 27.96
N ASN A 132 -16.82 -4.15 26.89
CA ASN A 132 -18.07 -4.91 26.96
C ASN A 132 -17.82 -6.43 26.97
N GLN A 133 -16.72 -6.90 26.37
CA GLN A 133 -16.38 -8.33 26.34
C GLN A 133 -15.95 -8.89 27.70
N VAL A 134 -15.15 -8.13 28.46
CA VAL A 134 -14.68 -8.56 29.80
C VAL A 134 -15.84 -8.76 30.77
N LEU A 135 -16.90 -7.95 30.64
CA LEU A 135 -18.12 -8.04 31.44
C LEU A 135 -18.99 -9.26 31.07
N ALA A 136 -18.96 -9.71 29.81
CA ALA A 136 -19.88 -10.72 29.30
C ALA A 136 -19.36 -12.17 29.40
N SER A 137 -18.06 -12.42 29.21
CA SER A 137 -17.53 -13.79 29.08
C SER A 137 -16.33 -14.13 29.97
N GLY A 138 -15.70 -13.16 30.63
CA GLY A 138 -14.47 -13.38 31.43
C GLY A 138 -13.24 -13.83 30.63
N GLU A 139 -13.37 -14.11 29.33
CA GLU A 139 -12.27 -14.43 28.41
C GLU A 139 -11.73 -13.17 27.73
N ARG A 140 -10.42 -13.16 27.45
CA ARG A 140 -9.75 -12.06 26.73
C ARG A 140 -9.92 -12.29 25.22
N ASN A 141 -10.65 -11.41 24.55
CA ASN A 141 -10.90 -11.38 23.09
C ASN A 141 -11.71 -12.57 22.52
N PRO A 142 -12.93 -12.86 23.02
CA PRO A 142 -13.83 -13.80 22.35
C PRO A 142 -14.16 -13.32 20.93
N PRO A 143 -14.35 -14.24 19.97
CA PRO A 143 -14.79 -13.89 18.63
C PRO A 143 -16.16 -13.18 18.73
N SER A 144 -16.28 -12.00 18.10
CA SER A 144 -17.51 -11.20 18.12
C SER A 144 -18.07 -10.98 16.72
N GLN A 145 -19.39 -10.93 16.62
CA GLN A 145 -20.08 -10.62 15.37
C GLN A 145 -19.70 -9.24 14.85
N HIS A 146 -19.57 -8.27 15.75
CA HIS A 146 -19.15 -6.90 15.43
C HIS A 146 -17.80 -6.85 14.70
N TYR A 147 -16.73 -7.44 15.25
CA TYR A 147 -15.42 -7.44 14.58
C TYR A 147 -15.39 -8.34 13.35
N THR A 148 -16.24 -9.38 13.30
CA THR A 148 -16.38 -10.19 12.09
C THR A 148 -17.00 -9.37 10.94
N ILE A 149 -17.97 -8.49 11.22
CA ILE A 149 -18.54 -7.55 10.22
C ILE A 149 -17.50 -6.54 9.75
N VAL A 150 -16.69 -5.99 10.67
CA VAL A 150 -15.58 -5.08 10.32
C VAL A 150 -14.59 -5.79 9.40
N PHE A 151 -14.14 -6.99 9.77
CA PHE A 151 -13.24 -7.81 8.97
C PHE A 151 -13.83 -8.14 7.61
N ASN A 152 -15.08 -8.62 7.56
CA ASN A 152 -15.73 -9.01 6.31
C ASN A 152 -15.91 -7.81 5.36
N THR A 153 -16.37 -6.67 5.89
CA THR A 153 -16.50 -5.44 5.10
C THR A 153 -15.13 -4.96 4.61
N PHE A 154 -14.09 -5.05 5.45
CA PHE A 154 -12.73 -4.69 5.04
C PHE A 154 -12.24 -5.53 3.86
N VAL A 155 -12.44 -6.86 3.88
CA VAL A 155 -12.06 -7.72 2.75
C VAL A 155 -12.83 -7.34 1.49
N PHE A 156 -14.16 -7.16 1.58
CA PHE A 156 -14.95 -6.76 0.41
C PHE A 156 -14.54 -5.40 -0.15
N LEU A 157 -14.20 -4.41 0.69
CA LEU A 157 -13.65 -3.15 0.22
C LEU A 157 -12.39 -3.35 -0.63
N GLN A 158 -11.54 -4.32 -0.26
CA GLN A 158 -10.35 -4.64 -1.06
C GLN A 158 -10.70 -5.33 -2.37
N LEU A 159 -11.59 -6.32 -2.37
CA LEU A 159 -12.01 -7.00 -3.60
C LEU A 159 -12.62 -6.02 -4.61
N PHE A 160 -13.45 -5.08 -4.15
CA PHE A 160 -14.01 -4.04 -5.02
C PHE A 160 -12.98 -2.97 -5.41
N ASN A 161 -12.03 -2.65 -4.54
CA ASN A 161 -10.93 -1.74 -4.90
C ASN A 161 -9.96 -2.38 -5.91
N GLU A 162 -9.77 -3.69 -5.87
CA GLU A 162 -8.98 -4.44 -6.86
C GLU A 162 -9.57 -4.25 -8.27
N LEU A 163 -10.89 -4.32 -8.41
CA LEU A 163 -11.60 -4.01 -9.66
C LEU A 163 -11.33 -2.56 -10.11
N ASN A 164 -11.39 -1.59 -9.20
CA ASN A 164 -11.05 -0.20 -9.51
C ASN A 164 -9.59 -0.03 -9.96
N ALA A 165 -8.67 -0.77 -9.36
CA ALA A 165 -7.24 -0.68 -9.63
C ALA A 165 -6.83 -1.25 -11.00
N ARG A 166 -7.67 -2.10 -11.63
CA ARG A 166 -7.45 -2.59 -13.02
C ARG A 166 -7.26 -1.46 -14.03
N LYS A 167 -7.89 -0.31 -13.80
CA LYS A 167 -7.87 0.85 -14.71
C LYS A 167 -7.21 2.06 -14.05
N ILE A 168 -5.93 2.30 -14.38
CA ILE A 168 -5.11 3.38 -13.79
C ILE A 168 -5.14 4.72 -14.55
N HIS A 169 -5.77 4.76 -15.73
CA HIS A 169 -5.72 5.92 -16.63
C HIS A 169 -7.00 6.77 -16.66
N ASP A 170 -7.82 6.71 -15.61
CA ASP A 170 -9.15 7.35 -15.54
C ASP A 170 -10.11 6.86 -16.65
N GLU A 171 -10.01 5.59 -17.05
CA GLU A 171 -10.96 4.98 -17.99
C GLU A 171 -12.31 4.83 -17.28
N VAL A 172 -13.41 5.31 -17.87
CA VAL A 172 -14.74 5.29 -17.20
C VAL A 172 -15.26 3.87 -17.02
N ASN A 173 -15.04 2.99 -18.01
CA ASN A 173 -15.59 1.64 -18.02
C ASN A 173 -14.63 0.63 -17.35
N ILE A 174 -14.84 0.38 -16.06
CA ILE A 174 -14.10 -0.64 -15.26
C ILE A 174 -14.33 -2.05 -15.81
N PHE A 175 -15.55 -2.32 -16.27
CA PHE A 175 -16.00 -3.66 -16.68
C PHE A 175 -15.56 -4.05 -18.10
N THR A 176 -14.91 -3.15 -18.83
CA THR A 176 -14.43 -3.46 -20.19
C THR A 176 -13.41 -4.59 -20.14
N ASN A 177 -13.66 -5.67 -20.88
CA ASN A 177 -12.84 -6.89 -20.90
C ASN A 177 -12.73 -7.61 -19.55
N LEU A 178 -13.72 -7.45 -18.65
CA LEU A 178 -13.75 -8.22 -17.40
C LEU A 178 -13.98 -9.71 -17.68
N TRP A 179 -14.96 -10.01 -18.53
CA TRP A 179 -15.34 -11.36 -18.95
C TRP A 179 -14.31 -12.05 -19.84
N GLY A 180 -13.42 -11.28 -20.47
CA GLY A 180 -12.35 -11.82 -21.32
C GLY A 180 -11.13 -12.33 -20.54
N ASN A 181 -10.99 -11.95 -19.26
CA ASN A 181 -9.90 -12.43 -18.40
C ASN A 181 -10.44 -13.49 -17.42
N THR A 182 -10.45 -14.75 -17.86
CA THR A 182 -10.93 -15.89 -17.07
C THR A 182 -10.11 -16.11 -15.79
N LEU A 183 -8.81 -15.82 -15.80
CA LEU A 183 -7.96 -15.97 -14.64
C LEU A 183 -8.30 -14.95 -13.56
N PHE A 184 -8.49 -13.68 -13.95
CA PHE A 184 -8.97 -12.64 -13.03
C PHE A 184 -10.32 -13.04 -12.41
N LEU A 185 -11.28 -13.46 -13.24
CA LEU A 185 -12.60 -13.86 -12.75
C LEU A 185 -12.52 -15.08 -11.80
N SER A 186 -11.71 -16.08 -12.14
CA SER A 186 -11.48 -17.27 -11.32
C SER A 186 -10.92 -16.90 -9.94
N ILE A 187 -9.91 -16.04 -9.88
CA ILE A 187 -9.33 -15.56 -8.61
C ILE A 187 -10.34 -14.76 -7.81
N SER A 188 -11.10 -13.84 -8.44
CA SER A 188 -12.13 -13.07 -7.74
C SER A 188 -13.22 -13.95 -7.14
N VAL A 189 -13.70 -14.95 -7.89
CA VAL A 189 -14.69 -15.92 -7.39
C VAL A 189 -14.12 -16.74 -6.23
N PHE A 190 -12.86 -17.17 -6.35
CA PHE A 190 -12.16 -17.89 -5.29
C PHE A 190 -12.03 -17.05 -4.02
N GLN A 191 -11.61 -15.78 -4.12
CA GLN A 191 -11.47 -14.88 -2.97
C GLN A 191 -12.81 -14.66 -2.26
N VAL A 192 -13.90 -14.44 -3.00
CA VAL A 192 -15.25 -14.29 -2.43
C VAL A 192 -15.72 -15.58 -1.75
N GLY A 193 -15.51 -16.73 -2.38
CA GLY A 193 -15.87 -18.04 -1.82
C GLY A 193 -15.08 -18.37 -0.56
N ALA A 194 -13.76 -18.13 -0.57
CA ALA A 194 -12.90 -18.32 0.59
C ALA A 194 -13.28 -17.37 1.73
N GLN A 195 -13.62 -16.12 1.44
CA GLN A 195 -14.10 -15.17 2.45
C GLN A 195 -15.43 -15.63 3.07
N ALA A 196 -16.38 -16.10 2.25
CA ALA A 196 -17.64 -16.65 2.74
C ALA A 196 -17.41 -17.87 3.65
N LEU A 197 -16.49 -18.76 3.27
CA LEU A 197 -16.10 -19.92 4.06
C LEU A 197 -15.48 -19.53 5.41
N ILE A 198 -14.57 -18.55 5.43
CA ILE A 198 -13.94 -18.06 6.66
C ILE A 198 -14.97 -17.41 7.58
N CYS A 199 -15.93 -16.64 7.06
CA CYS A 199 -16.97 -16.04 7.88
C CYS A 199 -17.97 -17.07 8.45
N GLN A 200 -18.21 -18.19 7.76
CA GLN A 200 -19.15 -19.22 8.22
C GLN A 200 -18.48 -20.30 9.07
N LEU A 201 -17.27 -20.74 8.72
CA LEU A 201 -16.58 -21.88 9.34
C LEU A 201 -15.30 -21.49 10.09
N GLY A 202 -14.83 -20.24 10.00
CA GLY A 202 -13.54 -19.82 10.57
C GLY A 202 -13.50 -19.86 12.10
N GLY A 203 -14.65 -19.72 12.76
CA GLY A 203 -14.82 -19.88 14.21
C GLY A 203 -13.70 -19.22 15.04
N ARG A 204 -13.25 -19.94 16.09
CA ARG A 204 -12.16 -19.48 16.96
C ARG A 204 -10.80 -19.32 16.24
N ALA A 205 -10.53 -20.10 15.18
CA ALA A 205 -9.24 -20.07 14.50
C ALA A 205 -8.97 -18.73 13.79
N PHE A 206 -10.01 -18.13 13.19
CA PHE A 206 -9.93 -16.81 12.54
C PHE A 206 -10.46 -15.67 13.43
N GLY A 207 -10.92 -15.97 14.65
CA GLY A 207 -11.58 -15.00 15.52
C GLY A 207 -12.91 -14.50 14.94
N CYS A 208 -13.58 -15.32 14.14
CA CYS A 208 -14.82 -15.00 13.44
C CYS A 208 -16.01 -15.72 14.09
N THR A 209 -17.17 -15.07 14.07
CA THR A 209 -18.45 -15.70 14.41
C THR A 209 -19.31 -15.80 13.16
N MET A 210 -20.24 -16.75 13.15
CA MET A 210 -21.17 -16.91 12.04
C MET A 210 -21.98 -15.63 11.84
N LEU A 211 -21.88 -15.04 10.65
CA LEU A 211 -22.73 -13.93 10.22
C LEU A 211 -24.05 -14.45 9.72
N THR A 212 -25.12 -13.70 9.96
CA THR A 212 -26.38 -13.94 9.27
C THR A 212 -26.24 -13.61 7.79
N THR A 213 -27.05 -14.25 6.95
CA THR A 213 -27.07 -13.99 5.51
C THR A 213 -27.30 -12.51 5.20
N GLU A 214 -28.16 -11.85 5.96
CA GLU A 214 -28.43 -10.41 5.84
C GLU A 214 -27.18 -9.56 6.13
N GLN A 215 -26.51 -9.79 7.26
CA GLN A 215 -25.27 -9.08 7.61
C GLN A 215 -24.19 -9.28 6.56
N PHE A 216 -24.08 -10.49 6.00
CA PHE A 216 -23.12 -10.81 4.95
C PHE A 216 -23.38 -9.99 3.68
N PHE A 217 -24.64 -9.92 3.21
CA PHE A 217 -24.99 -9.11 2.05
C PHE A 217 -24.85 -7.61 2.30
N ILE A 218 -25.11 -7.13 3.52
CA ILE A 218 -24.82 -5.74 3.88
C ILE A 218 -23.32 -5.44 3.79
N CYS A 219 -22.45 -6.35 4.25
CA CYS A 219 -21.00 -6.18 4.10
C CYS A 219 -20.57 -6.10 2.62
N ILE A 220 -21.17 -6.92 1.75
CA ILE A 220 -20.96 -6.84 0.29
C ILE A 220 -21.43 -5.49 -0.24
N GLY A 221 -22.61 -5.03 0.18
CA GLY A 221 -23.17 -3.73 -0.20
C GLY A 221 -22.25 -2.58 0.20
N LEU A 222 -21.78 -2.56 1.45
CA LEU A 222 -20.83 -1.56 1.96
C LEU A 222 -19.49 -1.61 1.21
N GLY A 223 -18.98 -2.81 0.91
CA GLY A 223 -17.79 -2.99 0.08
C GLY A 223 -17.97 -2.43 -1.33
N SER A 224 -19.14 -2.66 -1.93
CA SER A 224 -19.45 -2.25 -3.30
C SER A 224 -19.42 -0.73 -3.49
N LEU A 225 -19.61 0.05 -2.41
CA LEU A 225 -19.50 1.51 -2.41
C LEU A 225 -18.09 2.01 -2.81
N SER A 226 -17.06 1.16 -2.72
CA SER A 226 -15.73 1.44 -3.27
C SER A 226 -15.78 1.71 -4.79
N LEU A 227 -16.65 1.02 -5.55
CA LEU A 227 -16.81 1.18 -7.00
C LEU A 227 -17.32 2.58 -7.41
N PRO A 228 -18.48 3.08 -6.92
CA PRO A 228 -18.94 4.41 -7.26
C PRO A 228 -18.00 5.51 -6.76
N VAL A 229 -17.34 5.33 -5.61
CA VAL A 229 -16.28 6.26 -5.16
C VAL A 229 -15.13 6.29 -6.16
N GLY A 230 -14.72 5.13 -6.69
CA GLY A 230 -13.73 5.04 -7.76
C GLY A 230 -14.16 5.79 -9.02
N LEU A 231 -15.42 5.65 -9.42
CA LEU A 231 -15.99 6.39 -10.55
C LEU A 231 -15.99 7.91 -10.30
N VAL A 232 -16.45 8.36 -9.12
CA VAL A 232 -16.42 9.78 -8.74
C VAL A 232 -15.00 10.31 -8.79
N LEU A 233 -14.02 9.58 -8.24
CA LEU A 233 -12.62 9.99 -8.30
C LEU A 233 -12.10 10.11 -9.74
N ARG A 234 -12.62 9.34 -10.69
CA ARG A 234 -12.28 9.48 -12.12
C ARG A 234 -12.93 10.72 -12.74
N LEU A 235 -14.19 10.99 -12.41
CA LEU A 235 -14.94 12.16 -12.90
C LEU A 235 -14.41 13.48 -12.34
N VAL A 236 -13.85 13.46 -11.12
CA VAL A 236 -13.15 14.61 -10.55
C VAL A 236 -11.90 14.86 -11.40
N ALA A 237 -12.05 15.81 -12.32
CA ALA A 237 -10.98 16.30 -13.16
C ALA A 237 -9.84 16.72 -12.25
N TYR A 238 -8.64 16.21 -12.54
CA TYR A 238 -7.43 16.69 -11.91
C TYR A 238 -7.24 18.14 -12.33
N LYS A 239 -7.74 19.09 -11.53
CA LYS A 239 -7.17 20.43 -11.55
C LYS A 239 -5.76 20.26 -11.01
N PRO A 240 -4.73 20.54 -11.81
CA PRO A 240 -3.37 20.49 -11.29
C PRO A 240 -3.35 21.43 -10.08
N PHE A 241 -2.99 20.89 -8.93
CA PHE A 241 -2.66 21.62 -7.69
C PHE A 241 -1.41 22.53 -7.90
N ASN A 242 -1.19 22.98 -9.13
CA ASN A 242 0.01 23.60 -9.64
C ASN A 242 -0.19 25.10 -9.88
N SER A 243 -1.33 25.68 -9.48
CA SER A 243 -1.44 27.14 -9.28
C SER A 243 -0.94 27.55 -7.89
N ALA A 244 -1.13 26.72 -6.86
CA ALA A 244 -0.64 26.98 -5.50
C ALA A 244 0.81 26.49 -5.25
N PHE A 245 1.25 25.41 -5.94
CA PHE A 245 2.59 24.82 -5.73
C PHE A 245 3.62 25.17 -6.81
N LYS A 246 3.28 25.96 -7.84
CA LYS A 246 4.28 26.42 -8.82
C LYS A 246 5.37 27.31 -8.18
N GLY A 247 5.04 28.01 -7.09
CA GLY A 247 6.04 28.72 -6.28
C GLY A 247 6.98 27.77 -5.53
N LYS A 248 6.44 26.69 -4.94
CA LYS A 248 7.22 25.75 -4.10
C LYS A 248 8.06 24.72 -4.89
N ALA A 249 7.68 24.38 -6.12
CA ALA A 249 8.45 23.41 -6.91
C ALA A 249 9.77 24.01 -7.44
N ASN A 250 9.81 25.31 -7.73
CA ASN A 250 11.05 26.02 -8.08
C ASN A 250 11.94 26.18 -6.84
N GLU A 251 11.37 26.53 -5.68
CA GLU A 251 12.11 26.59 -4.40
C GLU A 251 12.69 25.24 -3.98
N ASN A 252 11.96 24.12 -4.15
CA ASN A 252 12.41 22.79 -3.74
C ASN A 252 13.56 22.26 -4.60
N HIS A 253 13.63 22.64 -5.88
CA HIS A 253 14.74 22.27 -6.76
C HIS A 253 16.00 23.08 -6.43
N GLU A 254 15.87 24.38 -6.09
CA GLU A 254 16.98 25.20 -5.61
C GLU A 254 17.46 24.78 -4.22
N THR A 255 16.57 24.54 -3.26
CA THR A 255 16.94 24.12 -1.90
C THR A 255 17.52 22.70 -1.85
N SER A 256 17.07 21.76 -2.69
CA SER A 256 17.69 20.43 -2.78
C SER A 256 19.11 20.49 -3.36
N THR A 257 19.34 21.36 -4.35
CA THR A 257 20.67 21.57 -4.94
C THR A 257 21.60 22.24 -3.93
N ARG A 258 21.12 23.25 -3.21
CA ARG A 258 21.85 23.97 -2.17
C ARG A 258 22.14 23.10 -0.95
N GLY A 259 21.21 22.24 -0.55
CA GLY A 259 21.37 21.27 0.55
C GLY A 259 22.41 20.18 0.22
N LYS A 260 22.38 19.64 -1.01
CA LYS A 260 23.43 18.73 -1.50
C LYS A 260 24.80 19.41 -1.52
N GLU A 261 24.85 20.67 -1.91
CA GLU A 261 26.10 21.43 -1.96
C GLU A 261 26.67 21.73 -0.55
N LEU A 262 25.80 22.09 0.40
CA LEU A 262 26.17 22.30 1.80
C LEU A 262 26.67 21.01 2.47
N TRP A 263 26.00 19.87 2.22
CA TRP A 263 26.44 18.57 2.73
C TRP A 263 27.79 18.15 2.12
N MET A 264 27.98 18.36 0.82
CA MET A 264 29.26 18.14 0.12
C MET A 264 30.38 19.05 0.63
N ARG A 265 30.09 20.28 1.06
CA ARG A 265 31.07 21.16 1.72
C ARG A 265 31.39 20.67 3.13
N GLY A 266 30.40 20.20 3.89
CA GLY A 266 30.58 19.59 5.21
C GLY A 266 31.46 18.33 5.18
N LEU A 267 31.22 17.42 4.23
CA LEU A 267 32.05 16.23 4.03
C LEU A 267 33.50 16.55 3.65
N ARG A 268 33.71 17.60 2.84
CA ARG A 268 35.06 18.05 2.49
C ARG A 268 35.80 18.59 3.71
N ARG A 269 35.14 19.33 4.60
CA ARG A 269 35.73 19.80 5.86
C ARG A 269 36.07 18.65 6.82
N LEU A 270 35.19 17.68 6.97
CA LEU A 270 35.45 16.49 7.79
C LEU A 270 36.63 15.67 7.25
N ARG A 271 36.70 15.46 5.93
CA ARG A 271 37.85 14.77 5.31
C ARG A 271 39.16 15.53 5.50
N ALA A 272 39.14 16.87 5.47
CA ALA A 272 40.31 17.68 5.74
C ALA A 272 40.76 17.55 7.21
N GLN A 273 39.83 17.63 8.16
CA GLN A 273 40.14 17.45 9.59
C GLN A 273 40.70 16.05 9.90
N VAL A 274 40.12 15.00 9.33
CA VAL A 274 40.65 13.62 9.47
C VAL A 274 42.06 13.50 8.91
N ARG A 275 42.37 14.20 7.80
CA ARG A 275 43.72 14.19 7.22
C ARG A 275 44.73 14.90 8.11
N VAL A 276 44.34 16.02 8.72
CA VAL A 276 45.18 16.75 9.69
C VAL A 276 45.43 15.92 10.95
N ILE A 277 44.39 15.27 11.50
CA ILE A 277 44.52 14.38 12.67
C ILE A 277 45.45 13.21 12.35
N LYS A 278 45.31 12.58 11.17
CA LYS A 278 46.21 11.50 10.74
C LYS A 278 47.65 11.98 10.53
N ALA A 279 47.86 13.21 10.03
CA ALA A 279 49.18 13.79 9.91
C ALA A 279 49.81 14.09 11.29
N PHE A 280 49.00 14.58 12.23
CA PHE A 280 49.43 14.85 13.61
C PHE A 280 49.77 13.55 14.36
N GLN A 281 48.95 12.50 14.22
CA GLN A 281 49.26 11.16 14.76
C GLN A 281 50.54 10.57 14.16
N ARG A 282 50.81 10.78 12.87
CA ARG A 282 52.08 10.36 12.25
C ARG A 282 53.27 11.18 12.76
N GLY A 283 53.09 12.48 13.00
CA GLY A 283 54.10 13.35 13.60
C GLY A 283 54.45 12.95 15.03
N MET A 284 53.46 12.75 15.89
CA MET A 284 53.68 12.26 17.27
C MET A 284 54.28 10.84 17.28
N GLY A 285 53.90 9.98 16.33
CA GLY A 285 54.52 8.65 16.18
C GLY A 285 56.00 8.71 15.80
N GLN A 286 56.44 9.77 15.10
CA GLN A 286 57.86 10.01 14.79
C GLN A 286 58.63 10.64 15.97
N GLU A 287 58.01 11.56 16.72
CA GLU A 287 58.61 12.12 17.94
C GLU A 287 58.80 11.08 19.05
N ILE A 288 57.87 10.12 19.21
CA ILE A 288 57.99 9.03 20.18
C ILE A 288 59.05 7.98 19.76
N ARG A 289 59.40 7.89 18.47
CA ARG A 289 60.45 6.97 17.99
C ARG A 289 61.87 7.50 18.14
N ARG A 290 62.07 8.82 18.19
CA ARG A 290 63.42 9.43 18.30
C ARG A 290 64.19 9.08 19.59
N PRO A 291 63.57 8.89 20.77
CA PRO A 291 64.29 8.46 21.97
C PRO A 291 64.68 6.98 21.97
N LEU A 292 64.01 6.12 21.18
CA LEU A 292 64.21 4.67 21.22
C LEU A 292 65.36 4.19 20.32
N GLU A 293 65.68 4.90 19.23
CA GLU A 293 66.85 4.58 18.40
C GLU A 293 68.17 5.11 18.99
N GLN A 294 68.14 6.13 19.87
CA GLN A 294 69.34 6.61 20.58
C GLN A 294 69.76 5.71 21.76
N GLN A 295 68.90 4.80 22.22
CA GLN A 295 69.24 3.80 23.25
C GLN A 295 69.58 2.41 22.68
N ALA A 296 69.53 2.22 21.36
CA ALA A 296 69.83 0.96 20.70
C ALA A 296 71.03 1.08 19.74
N SER A 297 72.14 1.64 20.21
CA SER A 297 73.46 1.40 19.62
C SER A 297 74.30 0.63 20.64
N PRO A 298 74.57 -0.66 20.42
CA PRO A 298 75.47 -1.42 21.27
C PRO A 298 76.93 -1.05 20.97
N SER A 299 77.70 -0.85 22.04
CA SER A 299 79.16 -0.95 22.07
C SER A 299 79.66 -2.29 21.56
#